data_AF-A0A947EUF5-F1
#
_entry.id   AF-A0A947EUF5-F1
#
_cell.length_a   1.000
_cell.length_b   1.000
_cell.length_c   1.000
_cell.angle_alpha   90.00
_cell.angle_beta   90.00
_cell.angle_gamma   90.00
#
_symmetry.space_group_name_H-M   'P 1'
#
loop_
_entity.id
_entity.type
_entity.pdbx_description
1 polymer ?
#
loop_
_entity_poly.entity_id
_entity_poly.type
_entity_poly.pdbx_seq_one_letter_code
_entity_poly.pdbx_strand_id
1 'polypeptide(L)'
;MSGILKKTLQDLEFPSVLQQVSAYCNTELGRERVLQITLIEDQDTLRDALGRTSEYLASFSNENRIPNHGFDAISAELQLLGIENTLLDVAGFRKIAVICQTVSTHKRFYKKFKEYYPFLHKSADELVENQEIPEQIGKVIDRFGEIKDRASEALYHIRREMNQVRGRINQSFNAALNRYHASEFLDEIRESVVENRRVLAVKAMYRKKVRGTVMGNSKTGSIVYIEPEAALRYSRELNNLEYEEREEIQRILRELTDILRPYRELLEIYQDFLAQIDIIAAKAKYAKEIKALLPEINTERKLYLKEAYHPLLFLSNKKLKQKTWPQTIELHPDNRIIVISGPNAGGKSITLKTIGLLQIMLQSGMLIPVHERSTVCLFDKILTDIGDNQSIENHLSTYSYRLKNMTRFLKKCDSNTLFLIDEFGTG
;
A
#
# COMPACT_ATOMS: atom_id res chain seq x y z
N MET A 1 -7.73 -12.07 -28.29
CA MET A 1 -7.62 -13.08 -27.22
C MET A 1 -8.16 -12.56 -25.88
N SER A 2 -7.97 -11.27 -25.57
CA SER A 2 -8.46 -10.60 -24.34
C SER A 2 -9.93 -10.85 -23.97
N GLY A 3 -10.86 -10.81 -24.94
CA GLY A 3 -12.30 -10.95 -24.65
C GLY A 3 -12.73 -12.34 -24.13
N ILE A 4 -12.08 -13.41 -24.57
CA ILE A 4 -12.41 -14.78 -24.11
C ILE A 4 -11.85 -15.01 -22.71
N LEU A 5 -10.60 -14.60 -22.48
CA LEU A 5 -10.00 -14.67 -21.16
C LEU A 5 -10.82 -13.88 -20.14
N LYS A 6 -11.23 -12.64 -20.48
CA LYS A 6 -12.06 -11.82 -19.60
C LYS A 6 -13.38 -12.49 -19.23
N LYS A 7 -14.08 -13.10 -20.20
CA LYS A 7 -15.29 -13.88 -19.93
C LYS A 7 -14.99 -15.06 -19.00
N THR A 8 -13.93 -15.82 -19.27
CA THR A 8 -13.54 -16.96 -18.43
C THR A 8 -13.21 -16.59 -16.99
N LEU A 9 -12.48 -15.48 -16.78
CA LEU A 9 -12.24 -14.97 -15.42
C LEU A 9 -13.55 -14.60 -14.71
N GLN A 10 -14.53 -14.04 -15.42
CA GLN A 10 -15.84 -13.70 -14.87
C GLN A 10 -16.69 -14.95 -14.56
N ASP A 11 -16.80 -15.89 -15.50
CA ASP A 11 -17.58 -17.13 -15.36
C ASP A 11 -17.13 -17.95 -14.14
N LEU A 12 -15.82 -17.92 -13.84
CA LEU A 12 -15.19 -18.62 -12.72
C LEU A 12 -15.05 -17.75 -11.47
N GLU A 13 -15.58 -16.52 -11.48
CA GLU A 13 -15.61 -15.61 -10.32
C GLU A 13 -14.22 -15.26 -9.77
N PHE A 14 -13.19 -15.29 -10.61
CA PHE A 14 -11.82 -14.93 -10.21
C PHE A 14 -11.69 -13.49 -9.69
N PRO A 15 -12.39 -12.47 -10.24
CA PRO A 15 -12.39 -11.12 -9.65
C PRO A 15 -12.83 -11.10 -8.19
N SER A 16 -13.75 -11.98 -7.78
CA SER A 16 -14.19 -12.10 -6.38
C SER A 16 -13.07 -12.64 -5.49
N VAL A 17 -12.23 -13.56 -6.01
CA VAL A 17 -11.02 -14.01 -5.31
C VAL A 17 -10.04 -12.85 -5.17
N LEU A 18 -9.78 -12.09 -6.24
CA LEU A 18 -8.88 -10.92 -6.18
C LEU A 18 -9.34 -9.89 -5.15
N GLN A 19 -10.65 -9.64 -5.06
CA GLN A 19 -11.22 -8.75 -4.04
C GLN A 19 -11.03 -9.30 -2.61
N GLN A 20 -11.11 -10.62 -2.40
CA GLN A 20 -10.81 -11.21 -1.10
C GLN A 20 -9.32 -11.13 -0.77
N VAL A 21 -8.43 -11.32 -1.75
CA VAL A 21 -6.98 -11.22 -1.56
C VAL A 21 -6.55 -9.78 -1.28
N SER A 22 -7.13 -8.78 -1.96
CA SER A 22 -6.76 -7.37 -1.79
C SER A 22 -7.01 -6.88 -0.36
N ALA A 23 -8.05 -7.40 0.30
CA ALA A 23 -8.34 -7.10 1.70
C ALA A 23 -7.22 -7.51 2.68
N TYR A 24 -6.30 -8.39 2.28
CA TYR A 24 -5.15 -8.81 3.09
C TYR A 24 -3.86 -7.98 2.86
N CYS A 25 -3.86 -7.07 1.88
CA CYS A 25 -2.74 -6.17 1.61
C CYS A 25 -2.59 -5.12 2.71
N ASN A 26 -1.35 -4.80 3.06
CA ASN A 26 -1.02 -3.76 4.03
C ASN A 26 -0.94 -2.36 3.39
N THR A 27 -0.72 -2.30 2.07
CA THR A 27 -0.49 -1.06 1.31
C THR A 27 -1.55 -0.87 0.23
N GLU A 28 -1.84 0.38 -0.11
CA GLU A 28 -2.80 0.69 -1.19
C GLU A 28 -2.26 0.25 -2.56
N LEU A 29 -0.96 0.46 -2.81
CA LEU A 29 -0.30 0.00 -4.03
C LEU A 29 -0.38 -1.53 -4.19
N GLY A 30 -0.25 -2.28 -3.09
CA GLY A 30 -0.47 -3.72 -3.07
C GLY A 30 -1.91 -4.10 -3.44
N ARG A 31 -2.92 -3.40 -2.89
CA ARG A 31 -4.34 -3.64 -3.21
C ARG A 31 -4.62 -3.44 -4.69
N GLU A 32 -4.19 -2.31 -5.25
CA GLU A 32 -4.39 -1.98 -6.66
C GLU A 32 -3.77 -3.05 -7.57
N ARG A 33 -2.53 -3.47 -7.28
CA ARG A 33 -1.82 -4.50 -8.05
C ARG A 33 -2.45 -5.89 -7.92
N VAL A 34 -2.98 -6.26 -6.74
CA VAL A 34 -3.70 -7.53 -6.56
C VAL A 34 -4.92 -7.60 -7.48
N LEU A 35 -5.67 -6.51 -7.61
CA LEU A 35 -6.86 -6.47 -8.46
C LEU A 35 -6.54 -6.55 -9.96
N GLN A 36 -5.28 -6.34 -10.33
CA GLN A 36 -4.78 -6.44 -11.70
C GLN A 36 -4.07 -7.78 -11.98
N ILE A 37 -4.03 -8.71 -11.03
CA ILE A 37 -3.42 -10.03 -11.24
C ILE A 37 -4.09 -10.75 -12.41
N THR A 38 -3.25 -11.29 -13.29
CA THR A 38 -3.64 -12.11 -14.44
C THR A 38 -2.85 -13.42 -14.44
N LEU A 39 -3.14 -14.28 -15.43
CA LEU A 39 -2.42 -15.53 -15.62
C LEU A 39 -0.95 -15.25 -15.98
N ILE A 40 -0.06 -16.06 -15.43
CA ILE A 40 1.37 -16.07 -15.75
C ILE A 40 1.58 -17.13 -16.83
N GLU A 41 2.06 -16.71 -17.99
CA GLU A 41 2.28 -17.58 -19.15
C GLU A 41 3.62 -18.33 -19.04
N ASP A 42 4.65 -17.69 -18.51
CA ASP A 42 5.97 -18.26 -18.36
C ASP A 42 6.05 -19.21 -17.14
N GLN A 43 6.49 -20.45 -17.37
CA GLN A 43 6.49 -21.50 -16.34
C GLN A 43 7.50 -21.24 -15.23
N ASP A 44 8.67 -20.67 -15.55
CA ASP A 44 9.71 -20.37 -14.56
C ASP A 44 9.27 -19.21 -13.65
N THR A 45 8.70 -18.16 -14.23
CA THR A 45 8.09 -17.04 -13.50
C THR A 45 6.95 -17.52 -12.60
N LEU A 46 6.10 -18.42 -13.09
CA LEU A 46 5.01 -19.00 -12.32
C LEU A 46 5.55 -19.82 -11.14
N ARG A 47 6.57 -20.65 -11.36
CA ARG A 47 7.21 -21.46 -10.32
C ARG A 47 7.82 -20.57 -9.24
N ASP A 48 8.52 -19.51 -9.63
CA ASP A 48 9.10 -18.54 -8.69
C ASP A 48 8.00 -17.79 -7.91
N ALA A 49 6.88 -17.45 -8.54
CA ALA A 49 5.75 -16.80 -7.86
C ALA A 49 5.04 -17.71 -6.84
N LEU A 50 4.80 -18.97 -7.21
CA LEU A 50 4.23 -19.99 -6.32
C LEU A 50 5.19 -20.32 -5.17
N GLY A 51 6.49 -20.46 -5.46
CA GLY A 51 7.54 -20.67 -4.47
C GLY A 51 7.56 -19.56 -3.40
N ARG A 52 7.60 -18.29 -3.84
CA ARG A 52 7.53 -17.13 -2.93
C ARG A 52 6.27 -17.12 -2.05
N THR A 53 5.11 -17.46 -2.62
CA THR A 53 3.85 -17.52 -1.87
C THR A 53 3.84 -18.66 -0.85
N SER A 54 4.39 -19.83 -1.22
CA SER A 54 4.53 -20.98 -0.34
C SER A 54 5.50 -20.71 0.82
N GLU A 55 6.64 -20.09 0.54
CA GLU A 55 7.60 -19.65 1.55
C GLU A 55 6.98 -18.67 2.55
N TYR A 56 6.26 -17.66 2.05
CA TYR A 56 5.60 -16.69 2.91
C TYR A 56 4.52 -17.36 3.77
N LEU A 57 3.74 -18.29 3.21
CA LEU A 57 2.76 -19.07 3.97
C LEU A 57 3.43 -19.89 5.09
N ALA A 58 4.55 -20.54 4.81
CA ALA A 58 5.31 -21.31 5.78
C ALA A 58 5.86 -20.44 6.93
N SER A 59 6.13 -19.16 6.68
CA SER A 59 6.55 -18.21 7.73
C SER A 59 5.51 -18.00 8.84
N PHE A 60 4.24 -18.36 8.62
CA PHE A 60 3.21 -18.27 9.65
C PHE A 60 3.21 -19.42 10.66
N SER A 61 3.90 -20.53 10.38
CA SER A 61 3.97 -21.71 11.25
C SER A 61 5.35 -21.93 11.86
N ASN A 62 6.38 -21.23 11.39
CA ASN A 62 7.73 -21.29 11.95
C ASN A 62 8.05 -20.05 12.81
N GLU A 63 9.13 -20.09 13.58
CA GLU A 63 9.57 -18.97 14.43
C GLU A 63 10.27 -17.84 13.66
N ASN A 64 10.59 -18.06 12.39
CA ASN A 64 11.31 -17.13 11.52
C ASN A 64 10.33 -16.24 10.76
N ARG A 65 9.52 -15.46 11.48
CA ARG A 65 8.49 -14.62 10.88
C ARG A 65 9.10 -13.51 10.02
N ILE A 66 8.59 -13.35 8.80
CA ILE A 66 9.00 -12.28 7.87
C ILE A 66 8.71 -10.91 8.50
N PRO A 67 9.65 -9.93 8.43
CA PRO A 67 9.46 -8.58 8.96
C PRO A 67 8.26 -7.83 8.37
N ASN A 68 7.88 -6.72 9.00
CA ASN A 68 6.83 -5.87 8.46
C ASN A 68 7.30 -5.15 7.19
N HIS A 69 6.51 -5.25 6.13
CA HIS A 69 6.72 -4.65 4.82
C HIS A 69 5.72 -3.52 4.50
N GLY A 70 4.94 -3.04 5.47
CA GLY A 70 4.06 -1.89 5.28
C GLY A 70 4.87 -0.60 5.03
N PHE A 71 4.48 0.15 4.00
CA PHE A 71 5.10 1.43 3.64
C PHE A 71 4.08 2.36 2.98
N ASP A 72 4.38 3.66 2.98
CA ASP A 72 3.63 4.67 2.21
C ASP A 72 4.24 4.80 0.81
N ALA A 73 3.41 4.72 -0.22
CA ALA A 73 3.86 4.87 -1.59
C ALA A 73 4.50 6.26 -1.81
N ILE A 74 5.59 6.26 -2.57
CA ILE A 74 6.38 7.42 -2.96
C ILE A 74 6.17 7.81 -4.43
N SER A 75 5.07 7.38 -5.06
CA SER A 75 4.82 7.64 -6.49
C SER A 75 4.81 9.14 -6.83
N ALA A 76 4.29 9.99 -5.93
CA ALA A 76 4.30 11.43 -6.12
C ALA A 76 5.72 12.00 -5.99
N GLU A 77 6.48 11.54 -5.01
CA GLU A 77 7.86 11.92 -4.77
C GLU A 77 8.77 11.48 -5.93
N LEU A 78 8.58 10.27 -6.47
CA LEU A 78 9.27 9.78 -7.67
C LEU A 78 8.97 10.65 -8.90
N GLN A 79 7.72 11.09 -9.06
CA GLN A 79 7.35 12.03 -10.13
C GLN A 79 8.06 13.37 -9.95
N LEU A 80 8.10 13.91 -8.73
CA LEU A 80 8.79 15.17 -8.42
C LEU A 80 10.30 15.05 -8.66
N LEU A 81 10.94 13.96 -8.23
CA LEU A 81 12.35 13.68 -8.54
C LEU A 81 12.62 13.60 -10.05
N GLY A 82 11.61 13.32 -10.87
CA GLY A 82 11.72 13.34 -12.33
C GLY A 82 11.76 14.72 -12.98
N ILE A 83 11.40 15.78 -12.25
CA ILE A 83 11.25 17.14 -12.79
C ILE A 83 12.29 18.05 -12.13
N GLU A 84 13.14 18.71 -12.90
CA GLU A 84 14.12 19.67 -12.36
C GLU A 84 13.45 20.82 -11.59
N ASN A 85 14.14 21.35 -10.58
CA ASN A 85 13.69 22.48 -9.74
C ASN A 85 12.42 22.22 -8.90
N THR A 86 12.00 20.97 -8.76
CA THR A 86 10.99 20.57 -7.75
C THR A 86 11.60 20.46 -6.35
N LEU A 87 10.73 20.41 -5.35
CA LEU A 87 11.09 20.26 -3.96
C LEU A 87 10.24 19.16 -3.33
N LEU A 88 10.89 18.26 -2.59
CA LEU A 88 10.21 17.34 -1.70
C LEU A 88 10.00 17.99 -0.33
N ASP A 89 8.85 17.73 0.28
CA ASP A 89 8.59 18.11 1.65
C ASP A 89 9.20 17.10 2.64
N VAL A 90 9.18 17.46 3.92
CA VAL A 90 9.70 16.62 5.01
C VAL A 90 8.99 15.27 5.06
N ALA A 91 7.69 15.22 4.75
CA ALA A 91 6.93 13.98 4.73
C ALA A 91 7.43 13.02 3.63
N GLY A 92 7.67 13.53 2.42
CA GLY A 92 8.21 12.76 1.30
C GLY A 92 9.57 12.14 1.62
N PHE A 93 10.50 12.91 2.19
CA PHE A 93 11.80 12.38 2.63
C PHE A 93 11.65 11.27 3.67
N ARG A 94 10.73 11.41 4.63
CA ARG A 94 10.49 10.37 5.63
C ARG A 94 9.99 9.08 5.01
N LYS A 95 9.07 9.14 4.04
CA LYS A 95 8.60 7.95 3.31
C LYS A 95 9.75 7.25 2.59
N ILE A 96 10.60 8.02 1.91
CA ILE A 96 11.79 7.51 1.20
C ILE A 96 12.74 6.80 2.18
N ALA A 97 13.05 7.42 3.33
CA ALA A 97 13.91 6.81 4.35
C ALA A 97 13.31 5.49 4.89
N VAL A 98 12.00 5.46 5.14
CA VAL A 98 11.30 4.25 5.61
C VAL A 98 11.38 3.12 4.56
N ILE A 99 11.18 3.43 3.28
CA ILE A 99 11.32 2.43 2.20
C ILE A 99 12.74 1.85 2.19
N CYS A 100 13.78 2.69 2.21
CA CYS A 100 15.17 2.25 2.21
C CYS A 100 15.50 1.35 3.41
N GLN A 101 15.06 1.76 4.61
CA GLN A 101 15.24 0.99 5.85
C GLN A 101 14.53 -0.36 5.78
N THR A 102 13.31 -0.39 5.24
CA THR A 102 12.47 -1.59 5.14
C THR A 102 13.07 -2.58 4.15
N VAL A 103 13.56 -2.11 3.00
CA VAL A 103 14.28 -2.93 2.02
C VAL A 103 15.54 -3.55 2.62
N SER A 104 16.38 -2.76 3.28
CA SER A 104 17.59 -3.27 3.95
C SER A 104 17.28 -4.32 5.02
N THR A 105 16.20 -4.11 5.77
CA THR A 105 15.70 -5.09 6.77
C THR A 105 15.31 -6.41 6.11
N HIS A 106 14.56 -6.37 5.01
CA HIS A 106 14.16 -7.58 4.27
C HIS A 106 15.35 -8.29 3.64
N LYS A 107 16.26 -7.56 2.99
CA LYS A 107 17.46 -8.14 2.39
C LYS A 107 18.32 -8.85 3.43
N ARG A 108 18.57 -8.22 4.58
CA ARG A 108 19.30 -8.85 5.70
C ARG A 108 18.58 -10.08 6.24
N PHE A 109 17.27 -10.01 6.39
CA PHE A 109 16.44 -11.11 6.86
C PHE A 109 16.50 -12.31 5.92
N TYR A 110 16.24 -12.13 4.63
CA TYR A 110 16.24 -13.23 3.67
C TYR A 110 17.63 -13.80 3.45
N LYS A 111 18.70 -12.99 3.53
CA LYS A 111 20.07 -13.48 3.54
C LYS A 111 20.37 -14.40 4.73
N LYS A 112 19.88 -14.04 5.93
CA LYS A 112 20.02 -14.86 7.15
C LYS A 112 19.25 -16.18 7.05
N PHE A 113 18.07 -16.17 6.44
CA PHE A 113 17.16 -17.32 6.37
C PHE A 113 17.06 -17.92 4.96
N LYS A 114 18.12 -17.82 4.16
CA LYS A 114 18.13 -18.25 2.74
C LYS A 114 17.76 -19.71 2.50
N GLU A 115 18.01 -20.58 3.49
CA GLU A 115 17.64 -22.01 3.41
C GLU A 115 16.14 -22.24 3.60
N TYR A 116 15.47 -21.38 4.37
CA TYR A 116 14.02 -21.41 4.57
C TYR A 116 13.26 -20.65 3.48
N TYR A 117 13.87 -19.58 2.94
CA TYR A 117 13.26 -18.65 2.01
C TYR A 117 14.10 -18.43 0.73
N PRO A 118 14.50 -19.49 0.00
CA PRO A 118 15.36 -19.35 -1.18
C PRO A 118 14.78 -18.48 -2.31
N PHE A 119 13.49 -18.59 -2.62
CA PHE A 119 12.85 -17.81 -3.68
C PHE A 119 12.72 -16.32 -3.30
N LEU A 120 12.34 -16.01 -2.07
CA LEU A 120 12.31 -14.64 -1.56
C LEU A 120 13.72 -14.06 -1.42
N HIS A 121 14.70 -14.87 -1.03
CA HIS A 121 16.11 -14.47 -1.00
C HIS A 121 16.62 -14.10 -2.39
N LYS A 122 16.39 -14.94 -3.41
CA LYS A 122 16.77 -14.64 -4.80
C LYS A 122 16.28 -13.25 -5.23
N SER A 123 15.00 -12.95 -4.99
CA SER A 123 14.41 -11.64 -5.32
C SER A 123 15.00 -10.47 -4.54
N ALA A 124 15.41 -10.67 -3.29
CA ALA A 124 15.99 -9.62 -2.45
C ALA A 124 17.50 -9.44 -2.68
N ASP A 125 18.21 -10.47 -3.15
CA ASP A 125 19.65 -10.44 -3.37
C ASP A 125 20.03 -9.56 -4.57
N GLU A 126 19.16 -9.52 -5.59
CA GLU A 126 19.28 -8.66 -6.78
C GLU A 126 19.24 -7.16 -6.47
N LEU A 127 18.72 -6.75 -5.31
CA LEU A 127 18.62 -5.34 -4.94
C LEU A 127 19.99 -4.75 -4.58
N VAL A 128 20.35 -3.61 -5.17
CA VAL A 128 21.53 -2.85 -4.76
C VAL A 128 21.28 -2.25 -3.38
N GLU A 129 22.22 -2.40 -2.43
CA GLU A 129 22.12 -1.71 -1.14
C GLU A 129 22.56 -0.26 -1.24
N ASN A 130 21.82 0.65 -0.60
CA ASN A 130 22.18 2.07 -0.52
C ASN A 130 21.97 2.59 0.90
N GLN A 131 23.08 2.98 1.54
CA GLN A 131 23.09 3.60 2.87
C GLN A 131 23.13 5.13 2.79
N GLU A 132 23.53 5.68 1.65
CA GLU A 132 23.67 7.12 1.46
C GLU A 132 22.32 7.85 1.59
N ILE A 133 21.23 7.32 1.01
CA ILE A 133 19.92 7.96 1.05
C ILE A 133 19.44 8.15 2.52
N PRO A 134 19.35 7.10 3.37
CA PRO A 134 19.03 7.28 4.79
C PRO A 134 19.99 8.20 5.54
N GLU A 135 21.29 8.16 5.24
CA GLU A 135 22.28 9.00 5.90
C GLU A 135 22.10 10.49 5.57
N GLN A 136 21.88 10.84 4.30
CA GLN A 136 21.67 12.22 3.87
C GLN A 136 20.36 12.77 4.45
N ILE A 137 19.28 11.98 4.41
CA ILE A 137 18.02 12.35 5.05
C ILE A 137 18.22 12.53 6.56
N GLY A 138 18.94 11.60 7.20
CA GLY A 138 19.24 11.63 8.63
C GLY A 138 20.15 12.77 9.08
N LYS A 139 20.92 13.42 8.18
CA LYS A 139 21.69 14.64 8.50
C LYS A 139 20.78 15.86 8.64
N VAL A 140 19.69 15.91 7.87
CA VAL A 140 18.76 17.05 7.80
C VAL A 140 17.56 16.88 8.72
N ILE A 141 16.98 15.68 8.76
CA ILE A 141 15.71 15.39 9.42
C ILE A 141 15.96 14.45 10.59
N ASP A 142 15.34 14.73 11.73
CA ASP A 142 15.45 13.88 12.91
C ASP A 142 14.40 12.75 12.92
N ARG A 143 14.41 11.96 14.00
CA ARG A 143 13.48 10.83 14.17
C ARG A 143 12.01 11.24 14.37
N PHE A 144 11.75 12.48 14.77
CA PHE A 144 10.41 13.01 14.97
C PHE A 144 9.84 13.63 13.69
N GLY A 145 10.69 13.86 12.68
CA GLY A 145 10.33 14.50 11.44
C GLY A 145 10.48 16.01 11.50
N GLU A 146 11.36 16.51 12.37
CA GLU A 146 11.72 17.92 12.44
C GLU A 146 13.07 18.13 11.75
N ILE A 147 13.23 19.31 11.13
CA ILE A 147 14.52 19.71 10.56
C ILE A 147 15.46 20.02 11.71
N LYS A 148 16.61 19.35 11.72
CA LYS A 148 17.64 19.53 12.75
C LYS A 148 18.18 20.95 12.73
N ASP A 149 18.46 21.49 13.92
CA ASP A 149 19.08 22.82 14.05
C ASP A 149 20.39 22.94 13.28
N ARG A 150 21.14 21.83 13.19
CA ARG A 150 22.44 21.75 12.50
C ARG A 150 22.33 21.17 11.09
N ALA A 151 21.15 21.22 10.46
CA ALA A 151 21.01 20.84 9.06
C ALA A 151 21.82 21.76 8.14
N SER A 152 22.07 23.01 8.57
CA SER A 152 23.09 23.90 8.00
C SER A 152 23.65 24.82 9.09
N GLU A 153 24.85 25.37 8.87
CA GLU A 153 25.42 26.38 9.77
C GLU A 153 24.55 27.65 9.81
N ALA A 154 24.02 28.08 8.66
CA ALA A 154 23.15 29.25 8.57
C ALA A 154 21.86 29.06 9.40
N LEU A 155 21.20 27.89 9.27
CA LEU A 155 20.00 27.58 10.06
C LEU A 155 20.29 27.57 11.56
N TYR A 156 21.44 27.01 11.96
CA TYR A 156 21.87 27.00 13.36
C TYR A 156 22.05 28.43 13.91
N HIS A 157 22.69 29.31 13.14
CA HIS A 157 22.86 30.72 13.51
C HIS A 157 21.51 31.45 13.61
N ILE A 158 20.64 31.32 12.60
CA ILE A 158 19.30 31.93 12.58
C ILE A 158 18.50 31.50 13.82
N ARG A 159 18.40 30.20 14.10
CA ARG A 159 17.67 29.68 15.27
C ARG A 159 18.24 30.17 16.60
N ARG A 160 19.58 30.28 16.70
CA ARG A 160 20.23 30.83 17.89
C ARG A 160 19.90 32.31 18.07
N GLU A 161 19.90 33.09 17.01
CA GLU A 161 19.51 34.50 17.04
C GLU A 161 18.03 34.67 17.40
N MET A 162 17.14 33.87 16.82
CA MET A 162 15.72 33.85 17.18
C MET A 162 15.51 33.62 18.68
N ASN A 163 16.24 32.66 19.27
CA ASN A 163 16.17 32.40 20.71
C ASN A 163 16.70 33.57 21.55
N GLN A 164 17.75 34.25 21.10
CA GLN A 164 18.24 35.47 21.76
C GLN A 164 17.22 36.61 21.68
N VAL A 165 16.63 36.84 20.50
CA VAL A 165 15.62 37.89 20.27
C VAL A 165 14.36 37.60 21.09
N ARG A 166 13.90 36.34 21.15
CA ARG A 166 12.81 35.91 22.04
C ARG A 166 13.10 36.23 23.51
N GLY A 167 14.34 36.03 23.95
CA GLY A 167 14.82 36.44 25.27
C GLY A 167 14.70 37.96 25.50
N ARG A 168 15.14 38.77 24.53
CA ARG A 168 15.04 40.24 24.58
C ARG A 168 13.58 40.74 24.55
N ILE A 169 12.70 40.10 23.77
CA ILE A 169 11.25 40.38 23.78
C ILE A 169 10.70 40.17 25.19
N ASN A 170 10.97 39.02 25.80
CA ASN A 170 10.49 38.74 27.15
C ASN A 170 11.02 39.72 28.21
N GLN A 171 12.31 40.08 28.13
CA GLN A 171 12.90 41.07 29.05
C GLN A 171 12.28 42.46 28.87
N SER A 172 12.18 42.94 27.63
CA SER A 172 11.59 44.26 27.33
C SER A 172 10.10 44.33 27.68
N PHE A 173 9.36 43.26 27.45
CA PHE A 173 7.96 43.14 27.84
C PHE A 173 7.81 43.20 29.36
N ASN A 174 8.59 42.41 30.11
CA ASN A 174 8.52 42.40 31.57
C ASN A 174 8.91 43.77 32.17
N ALA A 175 9.88 44.48 31.57
CA ALA A 175 10.22 45.84 31.97
C ALA A 175 9.06 46.82 31.74
N ALA A 176 8.38 46.73 30.59
CA ALA A 176 7.19 47.53 30.31
C ALA A 176 6.02 47.18 31.25
N LEU A 177 5.79 45.89 31.49
CA LEU A 177 4.78 45.37 32.41
C LEU A 177 4.98 45.96 33.82
N ASN A 178 6.18 45.86 34.37
CA ASN A 178 6.50 46.40 35.69
C ASN A 178 6.33 47.92 35.76
N ARG A 179 6.80 48.64 34.74
CA ARG A 179 6.67 50.10 34.67
C ARG A 179 5.21 50.56 34.68
N TYR A 180 4.38 49.93 33.86
CA TYR A 180 2.96 50.32 33.72
C TYR A 180 2.09 49.77 34.85
N HIS A 181 2.48 48.64 35.46
CA HIS A 181 1.87 48.13 36.69
C HIS A 181 2.11 49.10 37.86
N ALA A 182 3.35 49.55 38.06
CA ALA A 182 3.70 50.54 39.09
C ALA A 182 3.00 51.90 38.89
N SER A 183 2.58 52.21 37.66
CA SER A 183 1.82 53.43 37.35
C SER A 183 0.29 53.23 37.47
N GLU A 184 -0.17 52.05 37.86
CA GLU A 184 -1.60 51.65 37.96
C GLU A 184 -2.40 51.75 36.64
N PHE A 185 -1.71 51.76 35.50
CA PHE A 185 -2.35 51.87 34.18
C PHE A 185 -2.92 50.53 33.69
N LEU A 186 -2.44 49.42 34.24
CA LEU A 186 -2.87 48.09 33.88
C LEU A 186 -4.13 47.67 34.63
N ASP A 187 -4.89 46.77 34.00
CA ASP A 187 -6.00 46.06 34.61
C ASP A 187 -5.51 44.98 35.59
N GLU A 188 -6.40 44.36 36.36
CA GLU A 188 -6.06 43.32 37.34
C GLU A 188 -5.39 42.11 36.70
N ILE A 189 -5.77 41.76 35.46
CA ILE A 189 -5.16 40.66 34.70
C ILE A 189 -3.73 40.99 34.23
N ARG A 190 -3.37 42.28 34.13
CA ARG A 190 -2.06 42.86 33.76
C ARG A 190 -1.53 42.55 32.36
N GLU A 191 -1.56 41.29 31.95
CA GLU A 191 -1.15 40.81 30.64
C GLU A 191 -2.18 39.84 30.05
N SER A 192 -2.12 39.66 28.73
CA SER A 192 -2.91 38.68 28.02
C SER A 192 -2.18 38.25 26.75
N VAL A 193 -2.80 37.38 25.95
CA VAL A 193 -2.30 36.95 24.64
C VAL A 193 -3.34 37.25 23.58
N VAL A 194 -2.97 38.00 22.55
CA VAL A 194 -3.80 38.33 21.38
C VAL A 194 -3.03 37.93 20.13
N GLU A 195 -3.65 37.14 19.24
CA GLU A 195 -3.02 36.64 18.01
C GLU A 195 -1.64 35.98 18.26
N ASN A 196 -1.56 35.17 19.33
CA ASN A 196 -0.34 34.50 19.77
C ASN A 196 0.81 35.44 20.20
N ARG A 197 0.52 36.72 20.46
CA ARG A 197 1.46 37.71 21.00
C ARG A 197 1.11 38.11 22.43
N ARG A 198 2.12 38.22 23.29
CA ARG A 198 1.96 38.78 24.64
C ARG A 198 1.67 40.27 24.55
N VAL A 199 0.62 40.71 25.24
CA VAL A 199 0.14 42.10 25.24
C VAL A 199 -0.14 42.56 26.66
N LEU A 200 0.02 43.86 26.91
CA LEU A 200 -0.39 44.49 28.15
C LEU A 200 -1.91 44.70 28.16
N ALA A 201 -2.56 44.33 29.26
CA ALA A 201 -3.97 44.59 29.49
C ALA A 201 -4.12 45.97 30.16
N VAL A 202 -4.41 46.99 29.37
CA VAL A 202 -4.42 48.39 29.82
C VAL A 202 -5.87 48.85 30.04
N LYS A 203 -6.14 49.52 31.17
CA LYS A 203 -7.46 50.13 31.40
C LYS A 203 -7.75 51.15 30.29
N ALA A 204 -8.95 51.11 29.70
CA ALA A 204 -9.26 51.90 28.51
C ALA A 204 -9.02 53.41 28.66
N MET A 205 -9.24 53.97 29.86
CA MET A 205 -8.99 55.38 30.17
C MET A 205 -7.51 55.78 30.02
N TYR A 206 -6.57 54.84 30.17
CA TYR A 206 -5.12 55.08 30.09
C TYR A 206 -4.50 54.66 28.75
N ARG A 207 -5.30 54.31 27.73
CA ARG A 207 -4.77 53.81 26.44
C ARG A 207 -3.72 54.71 25.79
N LYS A 208 -3.85 56.04 25.93
CA LYS A 208 -2.92 57.02 25.35
C LYS A 208 -1.63 57.21 26.17
N LYS A 209 -1.58 56.66 27.40
CA LYS A 209 -0.42 56.76 28.31
C LYS A 209 0.56 55.60 28.16
N VAL A 210 0.10 54.47 27.61
CA VAL A 210 0.94 53.31 27.27
C VAL A 210 1.41 53.45 25.83
N ARG A 211 2.72 53.41 25.60
CA ARG A 211 3.29 53.49 24.26
C ARG A 211 3.35 52.09 23.65
N GLY A 212 2.70 51.92 22.50
CA GLY A 212 2.63 50.63 21.83
C GLY A 212 1.56 50.59 20.75
N THR A 213 1.43 49.43 20.12
CA THR A 213 0.42 49.17 19.08
C THR A 213 -0.81 48.53 19.73
N VAL A 214 -1.99 49.08 19.46
CA VAL A 214 -3.26 48.51 19.93
C VAL A 214 -3.56 47.27 19.10
N MET A 215 -3.68 46.12 19.77
CA MET A 215 -3.96 44.83 19.16
C MET A 215 -5.45 44.45 19.24
N GLY A 216 -6.22 45.11 20.10
CA GLY A 216 -7.65 44.89 20.23
C GLY A 216 -8.22 45.40 21.56
N ASN A 217 -9.49 45.10 21.80
CA ASN A 217 -10.24 45.52 22.98
C ASN A 217 -10.97 44.32 23.61
N SER A 218 -11.25 44.40 24.92
CA SER A 218 -12.16 43.44 25.57
C SER A 218 -13.59 43.58 25.05
N LYS A 219 -14.41 42.54 25.24
CA LYS A 219 -15.84 42.54 24.85
C LYS A 219 -16.64 43.70 25.46
N THR A 220 -16.28 44.12 26.67
CA THR A 220 -16.89 45.25 27.40
C THR A 220 -16.30 46.60 27.03
N GLY A 221 -15.20 46.63 26.26
CA GLY A 221 -14.45 47.85 25.93
C GLY A 221 -13.64 48.45 27.08
N SER A 222 -13.67 47.84 28.29
CA SER A 222 -13.00 48.35 29.49
C SER A 222 -11.48 48.16 29.47
N ILE A 223 -10.98 47.21 28.67
CA ILE A 223 -9.55 46.89 28.55
C ILE A 223 -9.13 47.04 27.09
N VAL A 224 -7.97 47.65 26.87
CA VAL A 224 -7.30 47.77 25.58
C VAL A 224 -6.03 46.93 25.65
N TYR A 225 -5.88 46.01 24.70
CA TYR A 225 -4.69 45.16 24.59
C TYR A 225 -3.63 45.87 23.76
N ILE A 226 -2.46 46.11 24.35
CA ILE A 226 -1.38 46.88 23.72
C ILE A 226 -0.08 46.07 23.71
N GLU A 227 0.50 45.87 22.52
CA GLU A 227 1.88 45.39 22.38
C GLU A 227 2.83 46.57 22.67
N PRO A 228 3.66 46.51 23.74
CA PRO A 228 4.49 47.65 24.13
C PRO A 228 5.55 47.98 23.08
N GLU A 229 5.77 49.27 22.84
CA GLU A 229 6.74 49.76 21.83
C GLU A 229 8.16 49.19 22.04
N ALA A 230 8.55 48.98 23.30
CA ALA A 230 9.84 48.40 23.66
C ALA A 230 10.03 46.96 23.16
N ALA A 231 8.95 46.18 23.03
CA ALA A 231 8.98 44.83 22.48
C ALA A 231 8.84 44.84 20.95
N LEU A 232 8.13 45.83 20.38
CA LEU A 232 7.81 45.91 18.95
C LEU A 232 9.05 45.83 18.04
N ARG A 233 10.16 46.47 18.43
CA ARG A 233 11.43 46.41 17.67
C ARG A 233 11.93 44.96 17.55
N TYR A 234 11.98 44.25 18.67
CA TYR A 234 12.44 42.86 18.70
C TYR A 234 11.42 41.91 18.06
N SER A 235 10.12 42.20 18.16
CA SER A 235 9.08 41.44 17.45
C SER A 235 9.26 41.51 15.93
N ARG A 236 9.61 42.69 15.37
CA ARG A 236 9.92 42.83 13.93
C ARG A 236 11.19 42.07 13.53
N GLU A 237 12.24 42.16 14.36
CA GLU A 237 13.48 41.40 14.17
C GLU A 237 13.21 39.89 14.16
N LEU A 238 12.39 39.39 15.10
CA LEU A 238 11.99 37.98 15.14
C LEU A 238 11.23 37.56 13.88
N ASN A 239 10.27 38.37 13.40
CA ASN A 239 9.52 38.05 12.18
C ASN A 239 10.44 37.96 10.94
N ASN A 240 11.48 38.80 10.86
CA ASN A 240 12.47 38.72 9.78
C ASN A 240 13.28 37.42 9.88
N LEU A 241 13.76 37.07 11.07
CA LEU A 241 14.47 35.80 11.30
C LEU A 241 13.59 34.58 11.01
N GLU A 242 12.28 34.62 11.32
CA GLU A 242 11.33 33.56 10.97
C GLU A 242 11.07 33.47 9.46
N TYR A 243 11.23 34.57 8.72
CA TYR A 243 11.22 34.54 7.25
C TYR A 243 12.52 33.91 6.72
N GLU A 244 13.68 34.35 7.22
CA GLU A 244 14.99 33.81 6.85
C GLU A 244 15.11 32.31 7.17
N GLU A 245 14.57 31.86 8.31
CA GLU A 245 14.53 30.44 8.68
C GLU A 245 13.76 29.62 7.63
N ARG A 246 12.61 30.13 7.17
CA ARG A 246 11.80 29.44 6.17
C ARG A 246 12.50 29.35 4.81
N GLU A 247 13.15 30.42 4.38
CA GLU A 247 13.94 30.43 3.14
C GLU A 247 15.12 29.45 3.22
N GLU A 248 15.83 29.43 4.35
CA GLU A 248 16.95 28.52 4.57
C GLU A 248 16.50 27.06 4.63
N ILE A 249 15.36 26.77 5.29
CA ILE A 249 14.73 25.45 5.27
C ILE A 249 14.40 25.02 3.83
N GLN A 250 13.78 25.89 3.03
CA GLN A 250 13.49 25.56 1.63
C GLN A 250 14.76 25.29 0.81
N ARG A 251 15.82 26.07 1.04
CA ARG A 251 17.13 25.85 0.41
C ARG A 251 17.69 24.46 0.74
N ILE A 252 17.68 24.09 2.03
CA ILE A 252 18.15 22.77 2.51
C ILE A 252 17.33 21.64 1.89
N LEU A 253 16.00 21.76 1.87
CA LEU A 253 15.14 20.73 1.28
C LEU A 253 15.35 20.60 -0.23
N ARG A 254 15.60 21.71 -0.95
CA ARG A 254 15.94 21.69 -2.38
C ARG A 254 17.28 20.97 -2.62
N GLU A 255 18.30 21.31 -1.84
CA GLU A 255 19.61 20.66 -1.90
C GLU A 255 19.50 19.15 -1.65
N LEU A 256 18.76 18.74 -0.60
CA LEU A 256 18.50 17.33 -0.32
C LEU A 256 17.69 16.66 -1.44
N THR A 257 16.71 17.36 -2.03
CA THR A 257 15.94 16.84 -3.19
C THR A 257 16.87 16.53 -4.35
N ASP A 258 17.81 17.43 -4.66
CA ASP A 258 18.74 17.27 -5.77
C ASP A 258 19.78 16.17 -5.50
N ILE A 259 20.21 15.98 -4.24
CA ILE A 259 21.04 14.83 -3.84
C ILE A 259 20.30 13.50 -4.07
N LEU A 260 18.99 13.44 -3.83
CA LEU A 260 18.21 12.21 -4.03
C LEU A 260 17.80 11.96 -5.48
N ARG A 261 17.87 12.97 -6.35
CA ARG A 261 17.43 12.90 -7.75
C ARG A 261 18.08 11.75 -8.55
N PRO A 262 19.39 11.48 -8.47
CA PRO A 262 20.02 10.37 -9.18
C PRO A 262 19.54 8.99 -8.71
N TYR A 263 18.94 8.91 -7.52
CA TYR A 263 18.46 7.66 -6.93
C TYR A 263 17.01 7.33 -7.29
N ARG A 264 16.36 8.09 -8.16
CA ARG A 264 14.95 7.88 -8.55
C ARG A 264 14.67 6.44 -8.98
N GLU A 265 15.46 5.90 -9.90
CA GLU A 265 15.25 4.53 -10.41
C GLU A 265 15.42 3.47 -9.31
N LEU A 266 16.42 3.66 -8.44
CA LEU A 266 16.63 2.77 -7.29
C LEU A 266 15.43 2.80 -6.32
N LEU A 267 14.88 3.98 -6.05
CA LEU A 267 13.73 4.16 -5.17
C LEU A 267 12.45 3.55 -5.77
N GLU A 268 12.30 3.61 -7.10
CA GLU A 268 11.23 2.92 -7.81
C GLU A 268 11.35 1.40 -7.66
N ILE A 269 12.54 0.84 -7.86
CA ILE A 269 12.84 -0.59 -7.65
C ILE A 269 12.54 -1.01 -6.19
N TYR A 270 12.92 -0.18 -5.22
CA TYR A 270 12.64 -0.45 -3.79
C TYR A 270 11.14 -0.47 -3.49
N GLN A 271 10.39 0.52 -4.00
CA GLN A 271 8.94 0.55 -3.86
C GLN A 271 8.30 -0.69 -4.50
N ASP A 272 8.74 -1.05 -5.70
CA ASP A 272 8.23 -2.20 -6.43
C ASP A 272 8.49 -3.50 -5.69
N PHE A 273 9.70 -3.68 -5.16
CA PHE A 273 10.02 -4.83 -4.33
C PHE A 273 9.09 -4.94 -3.12
N LEU A 274 8.91 -3.87 -2.35
CA LEU A 274 8.03 -3.90 -1.17
C LEU A 274 6.56 -4.14 -1.55
N ALA A 275 6.09 -3.57 -2.66
CA ALA A 275 4.75 -3.84 -3.19
C ALA A 275 4.59 -5.32 -3.58
N GLN A 276 5.61 -5.94 -4.18
CA GLN A 276 5.60 -7.37 -4.49
C GLN A 276 5.57 -8.23 -3.23
N ILE A 277 6.36 -7.89 -2.21
CA ILE A 277 6.29 -8.56 -0.90
C ILE A 277 4.88 -8.45 -0.30
N ASP A 278 4.20 -7.31 -0.43
CA ASP A 278 2.82 -7.16 0.05
C ASP A 278 1.82 -8.04 -0.70
N ILE A 279 1.93 -8.13 -2.03
CA ILE A 279 1.11 -9.02 -2.85
C ILE A 279 1.33 -10.48 -2.44
N ILE A 280 2.58 -10.90 -2.25
CA ILE A 280 2.94 -12.26 -1.81
C ILE A 280 2.36 -12.53 -0.42
N ALA A 281 2.51 -11.58 0.51
CA ALA A 281 1.96 -11.67 1.86
C ALA A 281 0.43 -11.80 1.84
N ALA A 282 -0.25 -11.02 1.01
CA ALA A 282 -1.70 -11.08 0.85
C ALA A 282 -2.18 -12.42 0.30
N LYS A 283 -1.51 -12.95 -0.73
CA LYS A 283 -1.76 -14.30 -1.27
C LYS A 283 -1.54 -15.38 -0.21
N ALA A 284 -0.48 -15.28 0.59
CA ALA A 284 -0.19 -16.24 1.66
C ALA A 284 -1.23 -16.16 2.80
N LYS A 285 -1.64 -14.96 3.22
CA LYS A 285 -2.71 -14.78 4.22
C LYS A 285 -4.03 -15.38 3.72
N TYR A 286 -4.38 -15.13 2.46
CA TYR A 286 -5.56 -15.74 1.83
C TYR A 286 -5.44 -17.26 1.79
N ALA A 287 -4.28 -17.79 1.39
CA ALA A 287 -4.00 -19.22 1.38
C ALA A 287 -4.20 -19.87 2.76
N LYS A 288 -3.73 -19.23 3.83
CA LYS A 288 -3.96 -19.68 5.21
C LYS A 288 -5.45 -19.76 5.54
N GLU A 289 -6.24 -18.76 5.14
CA GLU A 289 -7.67 -18.68 5.45
C GLU A 289 -8.50 -19.76 4.76
N ILE A 290 -8.14 -20.12 3.53
CA ILE A 290 -8.78 -21.19 2.75
C ILE A 290 -8.14 -22.57 2.95
N LYS A 291 -7.08 -22.68 3.78
CA LYS A 291 -6.28 -23.91 3.96
C LYS A 291 -5.65 -24.42 2.66
N ALA A 292 -5.07 -23.51 1.89
CA ALA A 292 -4.38 -23.81 0.65
C ALA A 292 -2.90 -24.20 0.85
N LEU A 293 -2.39 -24.92 -0.14
CA LEU A 293 -0.99 -25.33 -0.26
C LEU A 293 -0.52 -25.30 -1.72
N LEU A 294 0.77 -25.49 -1.94
CA LEU A 294 1.36 -25.72 -3.25
C LEU A 294 1.32 -27.22 -3.57
N PRO A 295 0.43 -27.69 -4.47
CA PRO A 295 0.43 -29.09 -4.90
C PRO A 295 1.64 -29.39 -5.79
N GLU A 296 1.89 -30.68 -6.04
CA GLU A 296 2.85 -31.11 -7.06
C GLU A 296 2.38 -30.63 -8.44
N ILE A 297 3.28 -30.04 -9.23
CA ILE A 297 3.02 -29.66 -10.62
C ILE A 297 3.76 -30.66 -11.53
N ASN A 298 3.02 -31.39 -12.36
CA ASN A 298 3.54 -32.41 -13.26
C ASN A 298 3.46 -32.00 -14.74
N THR A 299 4.30 -32.64 -15.57
CA THR A 299 4.33 -32.49 -17.03
C THR A 299 3.57 -33.60 -17.78
N GLU A 300 3.06 -34.60 -17.06
CA GLU A 300 2.34 -35.76 -17.61
C GLU A 300 0.87 -35.44 -17.95
N ARG A 301 0.48 -34.15 -17.84
CA ARG A 301 -0.88 -33.65 -18.00
C ARG A 301 -1.85 -34.38 -17.06
N LYS A 302 -1.42 -34.84 -15.90
CA LYS A 302 -2.28 -35.49 -14.92
C LYS A 302 -2.91 -34.41 -14.03
N LEU A 303 -4.23 -34.38 -13.93
CA LEU A 303 -4.92 -33.53 -12.97
C LEU A 303 -5.60 -34.42 -11.94
N TYR A 304 -5.15 -34.34 -10.70
CA TYR A 304 -5.74 -35.03 -9.57
C TYR A 304 -5.87 -34.05 -8.40
N LEU A 305 -7.10 -33.61 -8.15
CA LEU A 305 -7.43 -32.70 -7.07
C LEU A 305 -8.08 -33.52 -5.96
N LYS A 306 -7.33 -33.88 -4.92
CA LYS A 306 -7.84 -34.61 -3.76
C LYS A 306 -8.37 -33.63 -2.72
N GLU A 307 -9.57 -33.91 -2.22
CA GLU A 307 -10.26 -33.09 -1.20
C GLU A 307 -10.27 -31.58 -1.53
N ALA A 308 -10.55 -31.24 -2.79
CA ALA A 308 -10.57 -29.87 -3.27
C ALA A 308 -11.79 -29.09 -2.78
N TYR A 309 -11.56 -27.87 -2.33
CA TYR A 309 -12.61 -26.95 -1.91
C TYR A 309 -12.78 -25.81 -2.92
N HIS A 310 -14.02 -25.40 -3.17
CA HIS A 310 -14.27 -24.12 -3.83
C HIS A 310 -13.97 -22.98 -2.83
N PRO A 311 -13.00 -22.10 -3.08
CA PRO A 311 -12.50 -21.15 -2.07
C PRO A 311 -13.55 -20.13 -1.62
N LEU A 312 -14.31 -19.55 -2.56
CA LEU A 312 -15.38 -18.59 -2.24
C LEU A 312 -16.49 -19.23 -1.37
N LEU A 313 -16.96 -20.41 -1.77
CA LEU A 313 -17.97 -21.17 -1.01
C LEU A 313 -17.43 -21.59 0.36
N PHE A 314 -16.18 -22.04 0.44
CA PHE A 314 -15.53 -22.41 1.70
C PHE A 314 -15.55 -21.26 2.71
N LEU A 315 -15.15 -20.06 2.30
CA LEU A 315 -15.16 -18.88 3.18
C LEU A 315 -16.58 -18.40 3.51
N SER A 316 -17.50 -18.44 2.55
CA SER A 316 -18.91 -18.10 2.78
C SER A 316 -19.53 -19.01 3.85
N ASN A 317 -19.40 -20.32 3.68
CA ASN A 317 -19.91 -21.31 4.62
C ASN A 317 -19.20 -21.23 5.97
N LYS A 318 -17.88 -20.97 6.01
CA LYS A 318 -17.12 -20.73 7.26
C LYS A 318 -17.73 -19.57 8.06
N LYS A 319 -18.11 -18.47 7.41
CA LYS A 319 -18.80 -17.33 8.06
C LYS A 319 -20.19 -17.72 8.57
N LEU A 320 -20.93 -18.51 7.79
CA LEU A 320 -22.26 -19.02 8.15
C LEU A 320 -22.22 -20.21 9.13
N LYS A 321 -21.04 -20.66 9.56
CA LYS A 321 -20.83 -21.87 10.37
C LYS A 321 -21.45 -23.14 9.74
N GLN A 322 -21.47 -23.19 8.42
CA GLN A 322 -21.95 -24.34 7.63
C GLN A 322 -20.78 -25.20 7.18
N LYS A 323 -21.03 -26.50 7.02
CA LYS A 323 -20.03 -27.44 6.51
C LYS A 323 -19.91 -27.34 4.99
N THR A 324 -18.70 -27.12 4.49
CA THR A 324 -18.38 -27.30 3.07
C THR A 324 -17.83 -28.70 2.85
N TRP A 325 -18.34 -29.39 1.83
CA TRP A 325 -17.89 -30.72 1.46
C TRP A 325 -16.81 -30.62 0.37
N PRO A 326 -15.64 -31.26 0.56
CA PRO A 326 -14.60 -31.29 -0.46
C PRO A 326 -14.94 -32.27 -1.58
N GLN A 327 -14.26 -32.12 -2.72
CA GLN A 327 -14.45 -32.94 -3.92
C GLN A 327 -13.14 -33.57 -4.35
N THR A 328 -13.16 -34.85 -4.74
CA THR A 328 -11.99 -35.49 -5.35
C THR A 328 -12.24 -35.69 -6.84
N ILE A 329 -11.32 -35.16 -7.65
CA ILE A 329 -11.49 -35.04 -9.11
C ILE A 329 -10.22 -35.54 -9.78
N GLU A 330 -10.37 -36.44 -10.75
CA GLU A 330 -9.26 -36.99 -11.54
C GLU A 330 -9.55 -36.88 -13.03
N LEU A 331 -8.59 -36.29 -13.77
CA LEU A 331 -8.53 -36.32 -15.23
C LEU A 331 -7.34 -37.20 -15.62
N HIS A 332 -7.65 -38.42 -16.07
CA HIS A 332 -6.63 -39.40 -16.44
C HIS A 332 -5.97 -39.02 -17.79
N PRO A 333 -4.67 -39.31 -17.99
CA PRO A 333 -4.02 -39.03 -19.25
C PRO A 333 -4.68 -39.64 -20.50
N ASP A 334 -5.27 -40.82 -20.33
CA ASP A 334 -5.97 -41.55 -21.40
C ASP A 334 -7.45 -41.17 -21.55
N ASN A 335 -8.07 -40.64 -20.48
CA ASN A 335 -9.48 -40.25 -20.45
C ASN A 335 -9.61 -38.76 -20.14
N ARG A 336 -9.61 -37.96 -21.21
CA ARG A 336 -9.57 -36.49 -21.17
C ARG A 336 -10.94 -35.80 -21.11
N ILE A 337 -12.02 -36.57 -20.99
CA ILE A 337 -13.38 -36.07 -20.91
C ILE A 337 -14.00 -36.58 -19.61
N ILE A 338 -14.49 -35.66 -18.78
CA ILE A 338 -15.24 -35.96 -17.56
C ILE A 338 -16.68 -35.51 -17.79
N VAL A 339 -17.62 -36.44 -17.61
CA VAL A 339 -19.06 -36.14 -17.63
C VAL A 339 -19.57 -36.10 -16.20
N ILE A 340 -20.08 -34.95 -15.76
CA ILE A 340 -20.64 -34.77 -14.42
C ILE A 340 -22.17 -34.87 -14.52
N SER A 341 -22.74 -35.95 -14.01
CA SER A 341 -24.20 -36.19 -13.99
C SER A 341 -24.78 -36.08 -12.57
N GLY A 342 -26.09 -35.90 -12.48
CA GLY A 342 -26.81 -35.77 -11.19
C GLY A 342 -27.96 -34.76 -11.25
N PRO A 343 -28.79 -34.68 -10.18
CA PRO A 343 -29.92 -33.75 -10.13
C PRO A 343 -29.48 -32.28 -10.14
N ASN A 344 -30.40 -31.38 -10.46
CA ASN A 344 -30.16 -29.94 -10.31
C ASN A 344 -29.96 -29.60 -8.83
N ALA A 345 -29.16 -28.56 -8.55
CA ALA A 345 -28.66 -28.24 -7.20
C ALA A 345 -27.77 -29.32 -6.54
N GLY A 346 -27.41 -30.41 -7.24
CA GLY A 346 -26.48 -31.43 -6.76
C GLY A 346 -25.00 -31.06 -6.77
N GLY A 347 -24.65 -29.79 -7.03
CA GLY A 347 -23.27 -29.29 -7.00
C GLY A 347 -22.49 -29.37 -8.31
N LYS A 348 -23.09 -29.83 -9.41
CA LYS A 348 -22.42 -30.00 -10.72
C LYS A 348 -21.65 -28.76 -11.20
N SER A 349 -22.34 -27.62 -11.27
CA SER A 349 -21.72 -26.34 -11.68
C SER A 349 -20.65 -25.88 -10.68
N ILE A 350 -20.81 -26.18 -9.38
CA ILE A 350 -19.81 -25.87 -8.35
C ILE A 350 -18.55 -26.72 -8.56
N THR A 351 -18.70 -28.01 -8.88
CA THR A 351 -17.57 -28.91 -9.23
C THR A 351 -16.77 -28.31 -10.39
N LEU A 352 -17.46 -27.94 -11.46
CA LEU A 352 -16.87 -27.40 -12.67
C LEU A 352 -16.17 -26.05 -12.43
N LYS A 353 -16.81 -25.14 -11.68
CA LYS A 353 -16.19 -23.89 -11.23
C LYS A 353 -15.00 -24.12 -10.32
N THR A 354 -15.03 -25.14 -9.45
CA THR A 354 -13.90 -25.48 -8.57
C THR A 354 -12.68 -25.82 -9.41
N ILE A 355 -12.81 -26.71 -10.41
CA ILE A 355 -11.69 -27.10 -11.28
C ILE A 355 -11.09 -25.86 -11.96
N GLY A 356 -11.93 -25.05 -12.62
CA GLY A 356 -11.47 -23.88 -13.37
C GLY A 356 -10.86 -22.80 -12.49
N LEU A 357 -11.50 -22.48 -11.37
CA LEU A 357 -11.03 -21.42 -10.47
C LEU A 357 -9.71 -21.81 -9.80
N LEU A 358 -9.56 -23.07 -9.35
CA LEU A 358 -8.30 -23.53 -8.79
C LEU A 358 -7.18 -23.50 -9.83
N GLN A 359 -7.47 -23.84 -11.09
CA GLN A 359 -6.49 -23.74 -12.16
C GLN A 359 -6.06 -22.29 -12.41
N ILE A 360 -7.00 -21.35 -12.48
CA ILE A 360 -6.69 -19.92 -12.67
C ILE A 360 -5.88 -19.38 -11.50
N MET A 361 -6.27 -19.71 -10.25
CA MET A 361 -5.55 -19.29 -9.06
C MET A 361 -4.11 -19.78 -9.09
N LEU A 362 -3.91 -21.07 -9.37
CA LEU A 362 -2.59 -21.67 -9.49
C LEU A 362 -1.75 -20.94 -10.55
N GLN A 363 -2.26 -20.82 -11.79
CA GLN A 363 -1.57 -20.13 -12.89
C GLN A 363 -1.47 -18.60 -12.72
N SER A 364 -2.04 -18.03 -11.65
CA SER A 364 -1.84 -16.62 -11.25
C SER A 364 -0.86 -16.48 -10.09
N GLY A 365 -0.16 -17.57 -9.74
CA GLY A 365 0.77 -17.64 -8.63
C GLY A 365 0.09 -17.60 -7.27
N MET A 366 -1.09 -18.21 -7.12
CA MET A 366 -1.80 -18.38 -5.83
C MET A 366 -1.87 -19.85 -5.46
N LEU A 367 -1.85 -20.14 -4.15
CA LEU A 367 -2.00 -21.50 -3.64
C LEU A 367 -3.46 -21.94 -3.64
N ILE A 368 -3.71 -23.25 -3.67
CA ILE A 368 -5.06 -23.81 -3.80
C ILE A 368 -5.45 -24.74 -2.63
N PRO A 369 -6.73 -24.74 -2.19
CA PRO A 369 -7.24 -25.50 -1.05
C PRO A 369 -7.53 -26.96 -1.42
N VAL A 370 -6.46 -27.75 -1.45
CA VAL A 370 -6.46 -29.18 -1.80
C VAL A 370 -5.61 -29.95 -0.80
N HIS A 371 -5.74 -31.28 -0.78
CA HIS A 371 -4.84 -32.15 -0.01
C HIS A 371 -3.45 -32.22 -0.66
N GLU A 372 -2.39 -32.37 0.14
CA GLU A 372 -0.97 -32.48 -0.30
C GLU A 372 -0.68 -33.60 -1.32
N ARG A 373 -1.58 -34.59 -1.48
CA ARG A 373 -1.44 -35.67 -2.47
C ARG A 373 -2.05 -35.30 -3.83
N SER A 374 -2.50 -34.06 -3.98
CA SER A 374 -3.00 -33.55 -5.24
C SER A 374 -1.85 -33.26 -6.18
N THR A 375 -2.06 -33.52 -7.47
CA THR A 375 -1.10 -33.21 -8.54
C THR A 375 -1.82 -32.47 -9.65
N VAL A 376 -1.21 -31.43 -10.19
CA VAL A 376 -1.81 -30.53 -11.18
C VAL A 376 -0.91 -30.39 -12.39
N CYS A 377 -1.50 -30.05 -13.52
CA CYS A 377 -0.76 -29.71 -14.74
C CYS A 377 -1.15 -28.32 -15.21
N LEU A 378 -0.29 -27.70 -16.03
CA LEU A 378 -0.53 -26.37 -16.57
C LEU A 378 -1.25 -26.46 -17.91
N PHE A 379 -2.15 -25.51 -18.17
CA PHE A 379 -2.87 -25.38 -19.43
C PHE A 379 -2.52 -24.05 -20.10
N ASP A 380 -2.30 -24.08 -21.41
CA ASP A 380 -2.02 -22.87 -22.20
C ASP A 380 -3.27 -22.00 -22.30
N LYS A 381 -4.45 -22.63 -22.25
CA LYS A 381 -5.75 -21.98 -22.38
C LYS A 381 -6.74 -22.58 -21.39
N ILE A 382 -7.50 -21.71 -20.75
CA ILE A 382 -8.67 -22.09 -19.95
C ILE A 382 -9.87 -21.44 -20.62
N LEU A 383 -10.86 -22.25 -20.99
CA LEU A 383 -12.05 -21.81 -21.70
C LEU A 383 -13.30 -22.24 -20.92
N THR A 384 -14.32 -21.37 -20.94
CA THR A 384 -15.57 -21.61 -20.24
C THR A 384 -16.77 -21.34 -21.15
N ASP A 385 -17.76 -22.21 -21.04
CA ASP A 385 -19.13 -21.95 -21.44
C ASP A 385 -20.06 -22.27 -20.26
N ILE A 386 -20.08 -21.36 -19.29
CA ILE A 386 -20.81 -21.51 -18.02
C ILE A 386 -21.84 -20.38 -17.92
N GLY A 387 -23.05 -20.70 -17.48
CA GLY A 387 -24.11 -19.73 -17.19
C GLY A 387 -25.08 -19.44 -18.33
N ASP A 388 -26.12 -18.67 -17.98
CA ASP A 388 -27.16 -18.20 -18.90
C ASP A 388 -26.72 -16.88 -19.56
N ASN A 389 -26.29 -16.95 -20.83
CA ASN A 389 -26.12 -15.75 -21.65
C ASN A 389 -27.48 -15.23 -22.16
N GLN A 390 -28.44 -15.04 -21.26
CA GLN A 390 -29.72 -14.42 -21.57
C GLN A 390 -29.57 -12.89 -21.56
N SER A 391 -28.94 -12.34 -22.59
CA SER A 391 -29.06 -10.89 -22.84
C SER A 391 -30.40 -10.60 -23.52
N ILE A 392 -31.11 -9.61 -23.00
CA ILE A 392 -32.39 -9.09 -23.56
C ILE A 392 -32.23 -8.66 -25.04
N GLU A 393 -31.01 -8.33 -25.47
CA GLU A 393 -30.69 -7.98 -26.87
C GLU A 393 -30.67 -9.15 -27.87
N ASN A 394 -30.67 -10.41 -27.41
CA ASN A 394 -30.63 -11.58 -28.28
C ASN A 394 -32.05 -12.07 -28.61
N HIS A 395 -32.77 -11.36 -29.48
CA HIS A 395 -34.01 -11.84 -30.12
C HIS A 395 -33.81 -13.02 -31.10
N LEU A 396 -32.68 -13.74 -31.03
CA LEU A 396 -32.32 -14.90 -31.86
C LEU A 396 -32.05 -16.10 -30.96
N SER A 397 -32.70 -17.23 -31.27
CA SER A 397 -32.66 -18.51 -30.55
C SER A 397 -31.39 -18.75 -29.72
N THR A 398 -31.55 -18.89 -28.40
CA THR A 398 -30.51 -19.20 -27.41
C THR A 398 -29.60 -20.36 -27.86
N TYR A 399 -30.18 -21.32 -28.58
CA TYR A 399 -29.50 -22.47 -29.18
C TYR A 399 -28.48 -22.08 -30.28
N SER A 400 -28.83 -21.22 -31.24
CA SER A 400 -27.93 -20.80 -32.33
C SER A 400 -26.73 -20.01 -31.81
N TYR A 401 -26.95 -19.19 -30.78
CA TYR A 401 -25.87 -18.46 -30.10
C TYR A 401 -24.89 -19.42 -29.41
N ARG A 402 -25.40 -20.43 -28.69
CA ARG A 402 -24.59 -21.48 -28.05
C ARG A 402 -23.79 -22.28 -29.09
N LEU A 403 -24.39 -22.69 -30.21
CA LEU A 403 -23.68 -23.38 -31.30
C LEU A 403 -22.57 -22.52 -31.94
N LYS A 404 -22.82 -21.21 -32.14
CA LYS A 404 -21.82 -20.28 -32.66
C LYS A 404 -20.64 -20.12 -31.69
N ASN A 405 -20.91 -20.07 -30.38
CA ASN A 405 -19.88 -20.07 -29.35
C ASN A 405 -19.08 -21.38 -29.35
N MET A 406 -19.74 -22.53 -29.43
CA MET A 406 -19.11 -23.85 -29.52
C MET A 406 -18.15 -23.94 -30.71
N THR A 407 -18.60 -23.49 -31.88
CA THR A 407 -17.77 -23.46 -33.11
C THR A 407 -16.52 -22.61 -32.91
N ARG A 408 -16.64 -21.48 -32.19
CA ARG A 408 -15.52 -20.61 -31.86
C ARG A 408 -14.56 -21.26 -30.85
N PHE A 409 -15.06 -22.01 -29.87
CA PHE A 409 -14.24 -22.72 -28.89
C PHE A 409 -13.48 -23.89 -29.54
N LEU A 410 -14.15 -24.71 -30.35
CA LEU A 410 -13.52 -25.83 -31.06
C LEU A 410 -12.37 -25.38 -31.98
N LYS A 411 -12.47 -24.19 -32.60
CA LYS A 411 -11.37 -23.60 -33.39
C LYS A 411 -10.16 -23.17 -32.56
N LYS A 412 -10.29 -23.09 -31.23
CA LYS A 412 -9.25 -22.58 -30.31
C LYS A 412 -8.71 -23.63 -29.35
N CYS A 413 -9.50 -24.65 -29.05
CA CYS A 413 -9.10 -25.78 -28.22
C CYS A 413 -7.99 -26.59 -28.92
N ASP A 414 -7.01 -26.98 -28.13
CA ASP A 414 -5.93 -27.89 -28.50
C ASP A 414 -5.66 -28.86 -27.33
N SER A 415 -4.60 -29.66 -27.46
CA SER A 415 -4.24 -30.66 -26.45
C SER A 415 -3.77 -30.10 -25.10
N ASN A 416 -3.57 -28.78 -25.00
CA ASN A 416 -3.17 -28.07 -23.77
C ASN A 416 -4.29 -27.13 -23.26
N THR A 417 -5.53 -27.34 -23.69
CA THR A 417 -6.67 -26.50 -23.30
C THR A 417 -7.53 -27.19 -22.24
N LEU A 418 -7.78 -26.51 -21.12
CA LEU A 418 -8.84 -26.88 -20.18
C LEU A 418 -10.14 -26.24 -20.65
N PHE A 419 -11.10 -27.06 -21.10
CA PHE A 419 -12.41 -26.57 -21.54
C PHE A 419 -13.51 -27.04 -20.60
N LEU A 420 -14.24 -26.08 -20.04
CA LEU A 420 -15.30 -26.29 -19.06
C LEU A 420 -16.65 -25.90 -19.67
N ILE A 421 -17.55 -26.86 -19.79
CA ILE A 421 -18.87 -26.68 -20.41
C ILE A 421 -19.94 -27.03 -19.39
N ASP A 422 -20.86 -26.11 -19.12
CA ASP A 422 -22.05 -26.37 -18.30
C ASP A 422 -23.29 -26.52 -19.20
N GLU A 423 -24.11 -27.53 -18.92
CA GLU A 423 -25.36 -27.82 -19.65
C GLU A 423 -25.25 -27.81 -21.18
N PHE A 424 -24.34 -28.64 -21.73
CA PHE A 424 -24.22 -28.82 -23.18
C PHE A 424 -25.54 -29.35 -23.80
N GLY A 425 -26.03 -28.68 -24.84
CA GLY A 425 -27.19 -29.15 -25.61
C GLY A 425 -28.56 -28.76 -25.07
N THR A 426 -28.64 -27.88 -24.04
CA THR A 426 -29.91 -27.27 -23.64
C THR A 426 -30.29 -26.12 -24.58
N GLY A 427 -31.51 -26.18 -25.12
CA GLY A 427 -32.07 -25.20 -26.06
C GLY A 427 -33.01 -25.81 -27.10
#